data_AF-A0A1X1FBA0-F1
#
_entry.id   AF-A0A1X1FBA0-F1
#
_cell.length_a   1.000
_cell.length_b   1.000
_cell.length_c   1.000
_cell.angle_alpha   90.00
_cell.angle_beta   90.00
_cell.angle_gamma   90.00
#
_symmetry.space_group_name_H-M   'P 1'
#
loop_
_entity.id
_entity.type
_entity.pdbx_description
1 polymer ?
#
loop_
_entity_poly.entity_id
_entity_poly.type
_entity_poly.pdbx_seq_one_letter_code
_entity_poly.pdbx_strand_id
1 'polypeptide(L)' 'MLLLAAVLFCLLSYKFFTKWIWIILPFAIIYDLGLWIVSHWMWSVVIALILIGLYDHFIYERHHNGKSLFGVNK' A
#
# COMPACT_ATOMS: atom_id res chain seq x y z
N MET A 1 39.68 -18.98 27.16
CA MET A 1 38.69 -19.79 26.40
C MET A 1 37.41 -19.02 26.09
N LEU A 2 36.84 -18.24 27.03
CA LEU A 2 35.65 -17.40 26.81
C LEU A 2 35.75 -16.41 25.64
N LEU A 3 36.89 -15.74 25.49
CA LEU A 3 37.10 -14.75 24.42
C LEU A 3 37.08 -15.38 23.02
N LEU A 4 37.70 -16.56 22.87
CA LEU A 4 37.67 -17.33 21.62
C LEU A 4 36.26 -17.78 21.26
N ALA A 5 35.49 -18.25 22.24
CA ALA A 5 34.09 -18.66 22.05
C ALA A 5 33.20 -17.48 21.63
N ALA A 6 33.40 -16.29 22.23
CA ALA A 6 32.68 -15.07 21.87
C ALA A 6 32.98 -14.62 20.43
N VAL A 7 34.25 -14.67 20.02
CA VAL A 7 34.67 -14.31 18.65
C VAL A 7 34.07 -15.27 17.62
N LEU A 8 34.10 -16.58 17.89
CA LEU A 8 33.48 -17.59 17.03
C LEU A 8 31.96 -17.42 16.94
N PHE A 9 31.29 -17.16 18.06
CA PHE A 9 29.86 -16.89 18.09
C PHE A 9 29.49 -15.65 17.26
N CYS A 10 30.27 -14.56 17.39
CA CYS A 10 30.04 -13.33 16.64
C CYS A 10 30.23 -13.53 15.13
N LEU A 11 31.27 -14.25 14.71
CA LEU A 11 31.51 -14.61 13.30
C LEU A 11 30.41 -15.50 12.73
N LEU A 12 29.93 -16.47 13.50
CA LEU A 12 28.86 -17.37 13.07
C LEU A 12 27.55 -16.61 12.92
N SER A 13 27.22 -15.76 13.90
CA SER A 13 26.04 -14.91 13.90
C SER A 13 26.06 -13.97 12.70
N TYR A 14 27.18 -13.26 12.50
CA TYR A 14 27.38 -12.37 11.35
C TYR A 14 27.14 -13.12 10.04
N LYS A 15 27.83 -14.26 9.83
CA LYS A 15 27.68 -15.07 8.61
C LYS A 15 26.26 -15.60 8.41
N PHE A 16 25.53 -15.89 9.49
CA PHE A 16 24.13 -16.28 9.44
C PHE A 16 23.29 -15.07 9.00
N PHE A 17 23.32 -13.96 9.73
CA PHE A 17 22.56 -12.76 9.41
C PHE A 17 22.83 -12.25 7.99
N THR A 18 24.08 -12.24 7.54
CA THR A 18 24.42 -11.81 6.17
C THR A 18 23.82 -12.71 5.11
N LYS A 19 23.55 -14.00 5.36
CA LYS A 19 22.90 -14.87 4.37
C LYS A 19 21.38 -14.75 4.39
N TRP A 20 20.79 -14.67 5.59
CA TRP A 20 19.35 -14.58 5.76
C TRP A 20 18.79 -13.24 5.28
N ILE A 21 19.56 -12.14 5.42
CA ILE A 21 19.14 -10.83 4.94
C ILE A 21 18.85 -10.85 3.44
N TRP A 22 19.65 -11.54 2.62
CA TRP A 22 19.44 -11.63 1.17
C TRP A 22 18.21 -12.44 0.78
N ILE A 23 17.79 -13.39 1.63
CA ILE A 23 16.57 -14.15 1.42
C ILE A 23 15.34 -13.31 1.82
N ILE A 24 15.42 -12.56 2.92
CA ILE A 24 14.31 -11.77 3.46
C ILE A 24 14.10 -10.47 2.66
N LEU A 25 15.19 -9.86 2.17
CA LEU A 25 15.18 -8.60 1.43
C LEU A 25 14.20 -8.58 0.23
N PRO A 26 14.18 -9.57 -0.68
CA PRO A 26 13.21 -9.55 -1.78
C PRO A 26 11.76 -9.62 -1.29
N PHE A 27 11.46 -10.36 -0.22
CA PHE A 27 10.10 -10.39 0.34
C PHE A 27 9.70 -9.04 0.94
N ALA A 28 10.62 -8.37 1.64
CA ALA A 28 10.39 -7.03 2.17
C ALA A 28 10.12 -6.02 1.04
N ILE A 29 10.90 -6.09 -0.05
CA ILE A 29 10.71 -5.23 -1.24
C ILE A 29 9.35 -5.48 -1.89
N ILE A 30 8.96 -6.75 -2.09
CA ILE A 30 7.66 -7.08 -2.68
C ILE A 30 6.51 -6.58 -1.80
N TYR A 31 6.62 -6.74 -0.49
CA TYR A 31 5.61 -6.30 0.45
C TYR A 31 5.47 -4.77 0.47
N ASP A 32 6.59 -4.06 0.48
CA ASP A 32 6.63 -2.59 0.44
C ASP A 32 6.07 -2.04 -0.89
N LEU A 33 6.46 -2.64 -2.03
CA LEU A 33 5.89 -2.32 -3.34
C LEU A 33 4.40 -2.64 -3.42
N GLY A 34 3.97 -3.76 -2.85
CA GLY A 34 2.56 -4.15 -2.79
C GLY A 34 1.72 -3.14 -2.01
N LEU A 35 2.19 -2.73 -0.83
CA LEU A 35 1.56 -1.69 -0.02
C LEU A 35 1.53 -0.34 -0.77
N TRP A 36 2.61 0.01 -1.45
CA TRP A 36 2.70 1.23 -2.25
C TRP A 36 1.64 1.24 -3.36
N ILE A 37 1.53 0.15 -4.15
CA ILE A 37 0.54 0.03 -5.22
C ILE A 37 -0.89 0.12 -4.67
N VAL A 38 -1.20 -0.62 -3.61
CA VAL A 38 -2.55 -0.62 -3.00
C VAL A 38 -2.93 0.77 -2.50
N SER A 39 -2.00 1.45 -1.81
CA SER A 39 -2.21 2.81 -1.32
C SER A 39 -2.50 3.77 -2.48
N HIS A 40 -1.72 3.73 -3.56
CA HIS A 40 -1.93 4.60 -4.73
C HIS A 40 -3.22 4.27 -5.49
N TRP A 41 -3.61 3.00 -5.54
CA TRP A 41 -4.88 2.59 -6.14
C TRP A 41 -6.07 3.14 -5.36
N MET A 42 -6.01 3.15 -4.03
CA MET A 42 -7.05 3.74 -3.20
C MET A 42 -7.25 5.23 -3.52
N TRP A 43 -6.16 5.98 -3.70
CA TRP A 43 -6.26 7.40 -4.09
C TRP A 43 -6.96 7.59 -5.44
N SER A 44 -6.64 6.76 -6.44
CA SER A 44 -7.33 6.81 -7.74
C SER A 44 -8.83 6.52 -7.62
N VAL A 45 -9.22 5.53 -6.80
CA VAL A 45 -10.63 5.20 -6.56
C VAL A 45 -11.35 6.34 -5.84
N VAL A 46 -10.73 6.93 -4.81
CA VAL A 46 -11.30 8.06 -4.07
C VAL A 46 -11.51 9.27 -4.99
N ILE A 47 -10.51 9.59 -5.83
CA ILE A 47 -10.61 10.68 -6.80
C ILE A 47 -11.75 10.41 -7.79
N ALA A 48 -11.86 9.18 -8.30
CA ALA A 48 -12.94 8.80 -9.22
C ALA A 48 -14.32 8.95 -8.57
N LEU A 49 -14.50 8.51 -7.32
CA LEU A 49 -15.75 8.66 -6.58
C LEU A 49 -16.12 10.13 -6.35
N ILE A 50 -15.14 10.97 -6.00
CA ILE A 50 -15.35 12.42 -5.84
C ILE A 50 -15.77 13.04 -7.18
N LEU A 51 -15.11 12.68 -8.29
CA LEU A 51 -15.46 13.17 -9.62
C LEU A 51 -16.88 12.77 -10.02
N ILE A 52 -17.28 11.52 -9.76
CA ILE A 52 -18.63 11.05 -10.09
C ILE A 52 -19.67 11.76 -9.22
N GLY A 53 -19.40 11.97 -7.92
CA GLY A 53 -20.27 12.73 -7.03
C GLY A 53 -20.43 14.20 -7.46
N LEU A 54 -19.33 14.84 -7.86
CA LEU A 54 -19.35 16.20 -8.40
C LEU A 54 -20.11 16.26 -9.73
N TYR A 55 -19.89 15.30 -10.63
CA TYR A 55 -20.61 15.17 -11.88
C TYR A 55 -22.12 15.02 -11.65
N ASP A 56 -22.50 14.17 -10.69
CA ASP A 56 -23.91 13.96 -10.33
C ASP A 56 -24.55 15.28 -9.89
N HIS A 57 -23.89 15.99 -8.96
CA HIS A 57 -24.44 17.23 -8.42
C HIS A 57 -24.49 18.39 -9.42
N PHE A 58 -23.43 18.60 -10.21
CA PHE A 58 -23.32 19.78 -11.07
C PHE A 58 -23.95 19.59 -12.45
N ILE A 59 -23.84 18.39 -13.02
CA ILE A 59 -24.23 18.13 -14.40
C ILE A 59 -25.51 17.29 -14.43
N TYR A 60 -25.51 16.15 -13.75
CA TYR A 60 -26.61 15.19 -13.87
C TYR A 60 -27.92 15.70 -13.24
N GLU A 61 -27.88 16.16 -11.99
CA GLU A 61 -29.01 16.71 -11.23
C GLU A 61 -29.65 17.90 -11.97
N ARG A 62 -28.82 18.77 -12.57
CA ARG A 62 -29.27 19.91 -13.38
C ARG A 62 -29.96 19.49 -14.67
N HIS A 63 -29.50 18.41 -15.31
CA HIS A 63 -30.08 17.93 -16.58
C HIS A 63 -31.30 17.03 -16.39
N HIS A 64 -31.48 16.44 -15.19
CA HIS A 64 -32.53 15.45 -14.91
C HIS A 64 -33.54 15.90 -13.84
N ASN A 65 -33.83 17.21 -13.77
CA ASN A 65 -34.84 17.80 -12.88
C ASN A 65 -34.66 17.41 -11.40
N GLY A 66 -33.44 17.46 -10.88
CA GLY A 66 -33.17 17.19 -9.46
C GLY A 66 -32.98 15.72 -9.10
N LYS A 67 -32.98 14.80 -10.07
CA LYS A 67 -32.72 13.38 -9.83
C LYS A 67 -31.22 13.10 -9.73
N SER A 68 -30.81 12.37 -8.69
CA SER A 68 -29.43 11.87 -8.53
C SER A 68 -29.23 10.55 -9.27
N LEU A 69 -28.05 10.40 -9.87
CA LEU A 69 -27.56 9.21 -10.57
C LEU A 69 -27.43 8.01 -9.60
N PHE A 70 -27.25 8.27 -8.31
CA PHE A 70 -27.17 7.24 -7.28
C PHE A 70 -28.52 6.80 -6.71
N GLY A 71 -29.65 7.29 -7.27
CA GLY A 71 -30.99 6.92 -6.83
C GLY A 71 -31.37 7.47 -5.45
N VAL A 72 -30.53 8.33 -4.86
CA VAL A 72 -30.85 9.07 -3.64
C VAL A 72 -31.75 10.23 -4.05
N ASN A 73 -33.06 10.01 -4.03
CA ASN A 73 -34.02 11.12 -4.07
C ASN A 73 -33.82 11.96 -2.79
N LYS A 74 -33.55 13.25 -2.96
CA LYS A 74 -33.68 14.22 -1.86
C LYS A 74 -35.16 14.45 -1.55
#